data_AF-A0A525VJP1-F1
#
_entry.id   AF-A0A525VJP1-F1
#
_cell.length_a   1.000
_cell.length_b   1.000
_cell.length_c   1.000
_cell.angle_alpha   90.00
_cell.angle_beta   90.00
_cell.angle_gamma   90.00
#
_symmetry.space_group_name_H-M   'P 1'
#
loop_
_entity.id
_entity.type
_entity.pdbx_description
1 polymer ?
#
loop_
_entity_poly.entity_id
_entity_poly.type
_entity_poly.pdbx_seq_one_letter_code
_entity_poly.pdbx_strand_id
1 'polypeptide(L)'
;MRHNMMKGALNCMLRGFLTIGIVASACSMVLAGEKEEMEAMQKALNQQTMDRPFNAGDQAALDAYLAQALKNGLPPPQQRPPSNWQPGWTCGNLMYSYYEYRNCNHYYRYYGRYYGY
;
A
#
# COMPACT_ATOMS: atom_id res chain seq x y z
N MET A 1 -12.81 57.22 33.74
CA MET A 1 -13.24 56.84 32.38
C MET A 1 -13.20 55.31 32.22
N ARG A 2 -14.10 54.58 32.88
CA ARG A 2 -14.03 53.11 33.03
C ARG A 2 -15.31 52.37 32.58
N HIS A 3 -16.21 53.06 31.87
CA HIS A 3 -17.56 52.56 31.57
C HIS A 3 -17.83 52.15 30.11
N ASN A 4 -16.86 52.28 29.19
CA ASN A 4 -17.09 52.02 27.76
C ASN A 4 -16.49 50.73 27.19
N MET A 5 -15.77 49.92 27.98
CA MET A 5 -15.11 48.70 27.49
C MET A 5 -15.93 47.40 27.60
N MET A 6 -17.14 47.41 28.18
CA MET A 6 -17.91 46.17 28.39
C MET A 6 -19.08 45.95 27.43
N LYS A 7 -19.42 46.92 26.57
CA LYS A 7 -20.56 46.77 25.63
C LYS A 7 -20.19 46.13 24.29
N GLY A 8 -18.91 46.11 23.92
CA GLY A 8 -18.44 45.54 22.64
C GLY A 8 -18.33 44.01 22.62
N ALA A 9 -18.07 43.37 23.77
CA ALA A 9 -17.86 41.93 23.84
C ALA A 9 -19.16 41.11 23.78
N LEU A 10 -20.28 41.67 24.24
CA LEU A 10 -21.55 40.95 24.34
C LEU A 10 -22.26 40.79 22.98
N ASN A 11 -22.05 41.72 22.05
CA ASN A 11 -22.64 41.68 20.71
C ASN A 11 -21.87 40.80 19.71
N CYS A 12 -20.61 40.44 20.02
CA CYS A 12 -19.82 39.53 19.18
C CYS A 12 -20.17 38.05 19.45
N MET A 13 -20.51 37.71 20.70
CA MET A 13 -20.85 36.34 21.08
C MET A 13 -22.27 35.93 20.64
N LEU A 14 -23.25 36.84 20.62
CA LEU A 14 -24.65 36.47 20.36
C LEU A 14 -25.03 36.43 18.87
N ARG A 15 -24.22 37.03 17.98
CA ARG A 15 -24.39 36.90 16.52
C ARG A 15 -23.66 35.69 15.92
N GLY A 16 -22.71 35.11 16.64
CA GLY A 16 -21.98 33.90 16.20
C GLY A 16 -22.79 32.61 16.29
N PHE A 17 -23.84 32.56 17.12
CA PHE A 17 -24.65 31.36 17.30
C PHE A 17 -25.82 31.23 16.31
N LEU A 18 -26.30 32.32 15.71
CA LEU A 18 -27.48 32.26 14.85
C LEU A 18 -27.17 31.88 13.39
N THR A 19 -25.91 32.01 12.94
CA THR A 19 -25.49 31.62 11.58
C THR A 19 -25.00 30.17 11.47
N ILE A 20 -24.74 29.50 12.60
CA ILE A 20 -24.34 28.09 12.62
C ILE A 20 -25.55 27.14 12.44
N GLY A 21 -26.78 27.62 12.68
CA GLY A 21 -27.99 26.79 12.61
C GLY A 21 -28.54 26.51 11.20
N ILE A 22 -28.17 27.28 10.18
CA ILE A 22 -28.78 27.16 8.84
C ILE A 22 -27.96 26.27 7.89
N VAL A 23 -26.67 26.04 8.16
CA VAL A 23 -25.82 25.20 7.29
C VAL A 23 -25.98 23.69 7.58
N ALA A 24 -26.58 23.32 8.72
CA ALA A 24 -26.75 21.91 9.11
C ALA A 24 -27.88 21.17 8.36
N SER A 25 -28.81 21.88 7.70
CA SER A 25 -30.01 21.25 7.14
C SER A 25 -29.88 20.76 5.68
N ALA A 26 -28.74 20.97 5.01
CA ALA A 26 -28.53 20.54 3.61
C ALA A 26 -27.60 19.32 3.46
N CYS A 27 -26.97 18.83 4.54
CA CYS A 27 -25.95 17.78 4.45
C CYS A 27 -26.47 16.35 4.74
N SER A 28 -27.79 16.16 4.91
CA SER A 28 -28.35 14.84 5.26
C SER A 28 -28.62 13.92 4.05
N MET A 29 -28.43 14.37 2.82
CA MET A 29 -28.76 13.57 1.61
C MET A 29 -27.54 12.93 0.90
N VAL A 30 -26.31 13.09 1.41
CA VAL A 30 -25.09 12.53 0.79
C VAL A 30 -24.60 11.24 1.48
N LEU A 31 -25.08 10.92 2.69
CA LEU A 31 -24.56 9.81 3.51
C LEU A 31 -25.25 8.45 3.30
N ALA A 32 -26.32 8.38 2.51
CA ALA A 32 -27.06 7.12 2.30
C ALA A 32 -26.43 6.23 1.21
N GLY A 33 -25.81 6.82 0.18
CA GLY A 33 -25.11 6.08 -0.87
C GLY A 33 -23.72 5.59 -0.47
N GLU A 34 -23.04 6.29 0.44
CA GLU A 34 -21.67 5.97 0.85
C GLU A 34 -21.57 4.66 1.62
N LYS A 35 -22.62 4.25 2.34
CA LYS A 35 -22.57 3.02 3.15
C LYS A 35 -22.62 1.76 2.29
N GLU A 36 -23.51 1.73 1.30
CA GLU A 36 -23.59 0.62 0.34
C GLU A 36 -22.31 0.56 -0.52
N GLU A 37 -21.78 1.71 -0.94
CA GLU A 37 -20.52 1.78 -1.68
C GLU A 37 -19.31 1.36 -0.81
N MET A 38 -19.27 1.72 0.47
CA MET A 38 -18.23 1.26 1.40
C MET A 38 -18.33 -0.24 1.68
N GLU A 39 -19.52 -0.80 1.83
CA GLU A 39 -19.71 -2.23 2.03
C GLU A 39 -19.34 -3.04 0.77
N ALA A 40 -19.70 -2.53 -0.42
CA ALA A 40 -19.26 -3.09 -1.69
C ALA A 40 -17.74 -3.01 -1.85
N MET A 41 -17.13 -1.90 -1.46
CA MET A 41 -15.68 -1.70 -1.49
C MET A 41 -14.98 -2.64 -0.49
N GLN A 42 -15.46 -2.74 0.75
CA GLN A 42 -14.91 -3.66 1.76
C GLN A 42 -15.01 -5.11 1.32
N LYS A 43 -16.14 -5.51 0.70
CA LYS A 43 -16.32 -6.85 0.15
C LYS A 43 -15.37 -7.10 -1.01
N ALA A 44 -15.18 -6.11 -1.90
CA ALA A 44 -14.22 -6.21 -2.99
C ALA A 44 -12.77 -6.34 -2.47
N LEU A 45 -12.38 -5.58 -1.44
CA LEU A 45 -11.06 -5.69 -0.82
C LEU A 45 -10.86 -7.02 -0.09
N ASN A 46 -11.87 -7.51 0.62
CA ASN A 46 -11.83 -8.82 1.27
C ASN A 46 -11.72 -9.94 0.23
N GLN A 47 -12.49 -9.86 -0.87
CA GLN A 47 -12.44 -10.81 -1.98
C GLN A 47 -11.07 -10.79 -2.67
N GLN A 48 -10.52 -9.61 -2.97
CA GLN A 48 -9.17 -9.48 -3.55
C GLN A 48 -8.09 -10.07 -2.66
N THR A 49 -8.24 -9.97 -1.34
CA THR A 49 -7.31 -10.55 -0.35
C THR A 49 -7.39 -12.09 -0.33
N MET A 50 -8.59 -12.66 -0.49
CA MET A 50 -8.80 -14.11 -0.53
C MET A 50 -8.40 -14.72 -1.89
N ASP A 51 -8.62 -13.99 -2.98
CA ASP A 51 -8.26 -14.42 -4.34
C ASP A 51 -6.75 -14.27 -4.62
N ARG A 52 -6.08 -13.35 -3.91
CA ARG A 52 -4.64 -13.10 -4.01
C ARG A 52 -3.99 -13.21 -2.62
N PRO A 53 -3.86 -14.42 -2.04
CA PRO A 53 -2.99 -14.61 -0.89
C PRO A 53 -1.61 -14.03 -1.22
N PHE A 54 -0.98 -13.34 -0.26
CA PHE A 54 0.27 -12.59 -0.42
C PHE A 54 1.19 -13.21 -1.50
N ASN A 55 1.18 -12.63 -2.69
CA ASN A 55 1.95 -13.08 -3.83
C ASN A 55 3.01 -12.01 -4.08
N ALA A 56 4.26 -12.33 -3.76
CA ALA A 56 5.37 -11.37 -3.75
C ALA A 56 5.52 -10.61 -5.09
N GLY A 57 5.00 -11.16 -6.19
CA GLY A 57 4.75 -10.48 -7.45
C GLY A 57 4.08 -11.47 -8.39
N ASP A 58 3.23 -10.98 -9.29
CA ASP A 58 2.68 -11.79 -10.39
C ASP A 58 3.77 -12.68 -11.00
N GLN A 59 3.68 -14.00 -10.81
CA GLN A 59 4.73 -14.93 -11.24
C GLN A 59 4.96 -14.82 -12.75
N ALA A 60 3.90 -14.55 -13.53
CA ALA A 60 4.03 -14.34 -14.96
C ALA A 60 4.84 -13.08 -15.29
N ALA A 61 4.66 -12.01 -14.52
CA ALA A 61 5.45 -10.78 -14.69
C ALA A 61 6.92 -11.00 -14.30
N LEU A 62 7.19 -11.75 -13.23
CA LEU A 62 8.54 -12.16 -12.84
C LEU A 62 9.19 -12.98 -13.95
N ASP A 63 8.49 -13.99 -14.47
CA ASP A 63 8.98 -14.85 -15.53
C ASP A 63 9.29 -14.07 -16.81
N ALA A 64 8.42 -13.14 -17.20
CA ALA A 64 8.63 -12.27 -18.35
C ALA A 64 9.88 -11.39 -18.16
N TYR A 65 10.03 -10.75 -16.99
CA TYR A 65 11.21 -9.96 -16.64
C TYR A 65 12.49 -10.78 -16.72
N LEU A 66 12.51 -11.97 -16.10
CA LEU A 66 13.69 -12.84 -16.08
C LEU A 66 14.03 -13.35 -17.48
N ALA A 67 13.04 -13.75 -18.27
CA ALA A 67 13.24 -14.21 -19.64
C ALA A 67 13.90 -13.11 -20.49
N GLN A 68 13.44 -11.86 -20.37
CA GLN A 68 14.03 -10.73 -21.08
C GLN A 68 15.46 -10.44 -20.59
N ALA A 69 15.70 -10.46 -19.27
CA ALA A 69 17.02 -10.22 -18.72
C ALA A 69 18.05 -11.27 -19.17
N LEU A 70 17.67 -12.55 -19.14
CA LEU A 70 18.50 -13.66 -19.60
C LEU A 70 18.76 -13.60 -21.10
N LYS A 71 17.73 -13.29 -21.91
CA LYS A 71 17.88 -13.10 -23.36
C LYS A 71 18.88 -11.99 -23.70
N ASN A 72 18.90 -10.94 -22.88
CA ASN A 72 19.83 -9.81 -23.03
C ASN A 72 21.21 -10.07 -22.38
N GLY A 73 21.45 -11.26 -21.83
CA GLY A 73 22.70 -11.61 -21.15
C GLY A 73 22.98 -10.79 -19.90
N LEU A 74 21.95 -10.16 -19.31
CA LEU A 74 22.13 -9.29 -18.15
C LEU A 74 22.49 -10.13 -16.91
N PRO A 75 23.60 -9.82 -16.22
CA PRO A 75 23.95 -10.51 -15.00
C PRO A 75 22.92 -10.20 -13.90
N PRO A 76 22.78 -11.09 -12.91
CA PRO A 76 21.89 -10.84 -11.79
C PRO A 76 22.34 -9.60 -11.00
N PRO A 77 21.40 -8.74 -10.55
CA PRO A 77 21.72 -7.52 -9.78
C PRO A 77 22.49 -7.80 -8.48
N GLN A 78 22.32 -9.01 -7.95
CA GLN A 78 22.92 -9.46 -6.70
C GLN A 78 23.70 -10.74 -6.97
N GLN A 79 25.00 -10.69 -6.67
CA GLN A 79 25.94 -11.80 -6.87
C GLN A 79 26.17 -12.63 -5.61
N ARG A 80 25.88 -12.04 -4.45
CA ARG A 80 26.07 -12.64 -3.14
C ARG A 80 24.75 -12.86 -2.44
N PRO A 81 24.61 -13.92 -1.64
CA PRO A 81 23.38 -14.16 -0.90
C PRO A 81 23.06 -12.98 0.05
N PRO A 82 21.78 -12.81 0.42
CA PRO A 82 21.39 -11.99 1.57
C PRO A 82 22.13 -12.40 2.84
N SER A 83 22.25 -11.49 3.81
CA SER A 83 23.06 -11.69 5.02
C SER A 83 22.61 -12.87 5.90
N ASN A 84 21.34 -13.24 5.85
CA ASN A 84 20.72 -14.32 6.61
C ASN A 84 20.60 -15.64 5.84
N TRP A 85 21.12 -15.72 4.62
CA TRP A 85 21.07 -16.93 3.80
C TRP A 85 21.74 -18.12 4.50
N GLN A 86 21.06 -19.27 4.53
CA GLN A 86 21.58 -20.48 5.15
C GLN A 86 21.97 -21.51 4.08
N PRO A 87 22.93 -22.41 4.39
CA PRO A 87 23.21 -23.57 3.55
C PRO A 87 21.94 -24.39 3.25
N GLY A 88 21.78 -24.79 1.99
CA GLY A 88 20.63 -25.57 1.52
C GLY A 88 19.37 -24.75 1.21
N TRP A 89 19.41 -23.43 1.39
CA TRP A 89 18.28 -22.58 0.98
C TRP A 89 18.10 -22.53 -0.54
N THR A 90 16.86 -22.33 -0.94
CA THR A 90 16.43 -22.04 -2.31
C THR A 90 15.82 -20.65 -2.36
N CYS A 91 15.49 -20.17 -3.56
CA CYS A 91 14.80 -18.89 -3.69
C CYS A 91 13.45 -18.84 -2.97
N GLY A 92 12.77 -19.99 -2.79
CA GLY A 92 11.52 -20.06 -2.04
C GLY A 92 11.65 -19.60 -0.57
N ASN A 93 12.85 -19.73 0.01
CA ASN A 93 13.13 -19.25 1.37
C ASN A 93 13.14 -17.72 1.48
N LEU A 94 13.20 -17.00 0.34
CA LEU A 94 13.27 -15.54 0.28
C LEU A 94 11.93 -14.87 -0.10
N MET A 95 10.81 -15.62 -0.11
CA MET A 95 9.50 -15.10 -0.52
C MET A 95 8.97 -13.95 0.35
N TYR A 96 9.56 -13.71 1.52
CA TYR A 96 9.25 -12.55 2.36
C TYR A 96 9.71 -11.21 1.75
N SER A 97 10.60 -11.23 0.75
CA SER A 97 11.07 -10.05 0.03
C SER A 97 11.03 -10.30 -1.47
N TYR A 98 10.17 -9.57 -2.19
CA TYR A 98 10.09 -9.68 -3.64
C TYR A 98 11.44 -9.46 -4.32
N TYR A 99 12.23 -8.48 -3.85
CA TYR A 99 13.53 -8.17 -4.43
C TYR A 99 14.53 -9.32 -4.25
N GLU A 100 14.61 -9.89 -3.05
CA GLU A 100 15.51 -11.01 -2.76
C GLU A 100 15.06 -12.27 -3.51
N TYR A 101 13.76 -12.55 -3.53
CA TYR A 101 13.17 -13.63 -4.31
C TYR A 101 13.47 -13.50 -5.80
N ARG A 102 13.21 -12.33 -6.41
CA ARG A 102 13.49 -12.04 -7.82
C ARG A 102 14.97 -12.16 -8.14
N ASN A 103 15.82 -11.54 -7.32
CA ASN A 103 17.28 -11.55 -7.53
C ASN A 103 17.83 -12.97 -7.44
N CYS A 104 17.38 -13.77 -6.47
CA CYS A 104 17.74 -15.17 -6.37
C CYS A 104 17.31 -15.97 -7.61
N ASN A 105 16.08 -15.76 -8.09
CA ASN A 105 15.60 -16.43 -9.30
C ASN A 105 16.43 -16.05 -10.53
N HIS A 106 16.82 -14.78 -10.67
CA HIS A 106 17.74 -14.34 -11.73
C HIS A 106 19.09 -15.03 -11.59
N TYR A 107 19.67 -15.04 -10.39
CA TYR A 107 20.95 -15.71 -10.12
C TYR A 107 20.90 -17.19 -10.49
N TYR A 108 19.88 -17.91 -10.02
CA TYR A 108 19.70 -19.33 -10.28
C TYR A 108 19.55 -19.62 -11.78
N ARG A 109 18.74 -18.86 -12.51
CA ARG A 109 18.57 -19.07 -13.96
C ARG A 109 19.80 -18.68 -14.78
N TYR A 110 20.56 -17.68 -14.34
CA TYR A 110 21.77 -17.24 -15.04
C TYR A 110 22.94 -18.20 -14.81
N TYR A 111 23.14 -18.69 -13.58
CA TYR A 111 24.29 -19.51 -13.20
C TYR A 111 23.99 -21.01 -13.06
N GLY A 112 22.72 -21.40 -13.06
CA GLY A 112 22.29 -22.79 -12.90
C GLY A 112 22.45 -23.34 -11.46
N ARG A 113 22.69 -22.48 -10.47
CA ARG A 113 22.90 -22.88 -9.07
C ARG A 113 22.45 -21.81 -8.08
N TYR A 114 22.17 -22.22 -6.84
CA TYR A 114 21.85 -21.30 -5.75
C TYR A 114 23.12 -20.66 -5.17
N TYR A 115 22.96 -19.61 -4.37
CA TYR A 115 24.07 -18.97 -3.69
C TYR A 115 24.82 -19.96 -2.77
N GLY A 116 26.15 -19.88 -2.79
CA GLY A 116 27.02 -20.67 -1.91
C GLY A 116 27.48 -22.02 -2.47
N TYR A 117 27.12 -22.35 -3.72
CA TYR A 117 27.65 -23.49 -4.48
C TYR A 117 28.60 -23.06 -5.60
#